data_AF-A0A2K3DVM3-F1
#
_entry.id   AF-A0A2K3DVM3-F1
#
_cell.length_a   1.000
_cell.length_b   1.000
_cell.length_c   1.000
_cell.angle_alpha   90.00
_cell.angle_beta   90.00
_cell.angle_gamma   90.00
#
_symmetry.space_group_name_H-M   'P 1'
#
loop_
_entity.id
_entity.type
_entity.pdbx_description
1 polymer ?
#
loop_
_entity_poly.entity_id
_entity_poly.type
_entity_poly.pdbx_seq_one_letter_code
_entity_poly.pdbx_strand_id
1 'polypeptide(L)'
;MLNNQSWRQLNVTGPRPAGRHTFVYGLYVNSSSSASGSSTAARPTRVLVVATGQGSAVFSDIWALDLDSVTWRQLPQAGDPPNTVYGSAGGIAPSVPGGPHSSRFWLSHGFSSKRRYSTTHYYDLQAERWVLVHGAINSYDATGPHSRCIVSSTVMSDERIVMYGGCAQNGGTGGPCPARDAWTFDGSSWKQASTCPTPRTRGVMVPLTSPLLSLPTSADMAAAAAQEAMMGPGRTGSGGIMGPDSLNQTAGLRVYGGRYVLLYGGYERDKQTISVSSAPDDQLPVLDLDNGEWLLLRASGEVPAFRGQPAVAHDVATGRVWVFGGQLRGSGALSNDLYELQGDPEATPPYPDGSCGSTFLYPHLHGIFMGLAWGILLQAGWFIARYFKRSTTWFNLHRACQISGLVLSIVGLAVVMAGGVKPSNLGFSHGAIGLTALGLGLLQPLNAFFRPHKGERWRMQWEWLHLTTGRCAVVLGAANVSLGTFLVQGPYAVWISWHVLLGVFVIVVIIMEVRHQRDLRRNAGRPDAAAAPAKDVDTSTDSAEAGTSGGTSGGKASVAPAPSKLA
;
A
#
# COMPACT_ATOMS: atom_id res chain seq x y z
N MET A 1 27.64 5.69 8.45
CA MET A 1 26.69 5.21 9.47
C MET A 1 26.05 6.44 10.10
N LEU A 2 24.74 6.68 9.93
CA LEU A 2 23.97 7.75 10.61
C LEU A 2 23.79 7.46 12.13
N ASN A 3 24.78 6.85 12.77
CA ASN A 3 24.68 6.19 14.07
C ASN A 3 24.58 7.14 15.26
N ASN A 4 24.29 8.43 15.06
CA ASN A 4 24.26 9.41 16.13
C ASN A 4 22.86 9.96 16.44
N GLN A 5 21.82 9.34 15.88
CA GLN A 5 20.44 9.62 16.28
C GLN A 5 20.05 8.77 17.50
N SER A 6 19.56 9.41 18.55
CA SER A 6 19.11 8.74 19.76
C SER A 6 17.78 9.29 20.25
N TRP A 7 16.88 8.40 20.63
CA TRP A 7 15.65 8.75 21.29
C TRP A 7 15.88 8.99 22.77
N ARG A 8 15.28 10.06 23.27
CA ARG A 8 15.20 10.38 24.69
C ARG A 8 13.75 10.61 25.07
N GLN A 9 13.26 9.90 26.08
CA GLN A 9 11.96 10.18 26.67
C GLN A 9 12.07 11.42 27.55
N LEU A 10 11.14 12.36 27.36
CA LEU A 10 11.07 13.57 28.17
C LEU A 10 10.05 13.39 29.29
N ASN A 11 10.51 13.58 30.52
CA ASN A 11 9.67 13.50 31.71
C ASN A 11 8.87 14.78 31.90
N VAL A 12 7.59 14.70 31.60
CA VAL A 12 6.62 15.76 31.83
C VAL A 12 6.13 15.69 33.28
N THR A 13 6.25 16.79 34.03
CA THR A 13 5.70 16.92 35.38
C THR A 13 4.44 17.82 35.37
N GLY A 14 3.48 17.52 36.25
CA GLY A 14 2.25 18.31 36.38
C GLY A 14 1.08 17.91 35.47
N PRO A 15 0.00 18.72 35.41
CA PRO A 15 -1.17 18.47 34.58
C PRO A 15 -0.80 18.41 33.10
N ARG A 16 -1.33 17.43 32.37
CA ARG A 16 -1.03 17.23 30.95
C ARG A 16 -2.23 16.66 30.19
N PRO A 17 -2.27 16.76 28.86
CA PRO A 17 -3.34 16.18 28.06
C PRO A 17 -3.46 14.67 28.30
N ALA A 18 -4.69 14.17 28.35
CA ALA A 18 -4.97 12.74 28.32
C ALA A 18 -4.46 12.10 27.01
N GLY A 19 -4.15 10.81 27.07
CA GLY A 19 -3.70 10.04 25.90
C GLY A 19 -4.70 10.10 24.75
N ARG A 20 -4.21 10.44 23.57
CA ARG A 20 -5.07 10.80 22.42
C ARG A 20 -4.42 10.50 21.07
N HIS A 21 -5.25 10.36 20.05
CA HIS A 21 -4.84 10.23 18.65
C HIS A 21 -5.77 11.05 17.73
N THR A 22 -5.40 11.26 16.47
CA THR A 22 -6.19 12.05 15.50
C THR A 22 -6.49 13.49 15.93
N PHE A 23 -5.59 14.08 16.72
CA PHE A 23 -5.64 15.47 17.14
C PHE A 23 -4.86 16.36 16.16
N VAL A 24 -5.08 17.67 16.23
CA VAL A 24 -4.33 18.65 15.47
C VAL A 24 -3.22 19.21 16.35
N TYR A 25 -2.06 19.42 15.76
CA TYR A 25 -0.88 19.92 16.44
C TYR A 25 -0.09 20.88 15.57
N GLY A 26 0.73 21.71 16.20
CA GLY A 26 1.69 22.58 15.52
C GLY A 26 2.76 23.07 16.48
N LEU A 27 3.94 23.37 15.94
CA LEU A 27 5.04 23.97 16.69
C LEU A 27 5.24 25.40 16.22
N TYR A 28 5.39 26.32 17.16
CA TYR A 28 5.89 27.65 16.87
C TYR A 28 7.03 28.03 17.81
N VAL A 29 7.84 28.97 17.33
CA VAL A 29 8.97 29.53 18.07
C VAL A 29 8.65 30.98 18.40
N ASN A 30 8.50 31.27 19.69
CA ASN A 30 8.30 32.61 20.20
C ASN A 30 9.67 33.26 20.46
N SER A 31 10.13 34.10 19.53
CA SER A 31 11.25 35.00 19.80
C SER A 31 10.69 36.37 20.16
N SER A 32 10.38 36.59 21.43
CA SER A 32 10.16 37.95 21.92
C SER A 32 11.46 38.72 21.76
N SER A 33 11.51 39.65 20.80
CA SER A 33 12.52 40.71 20.81
C SER A 33 12.37 41.44 22.13
N SER A 34 13.43 41.51 22.92
CA SER A 34 13.44 42.19 24.21
C SER A 34 12.80 43.58 24.08
N ALA A 35 11.74 43.82 24.85
CA ALA A 35 11.32 45.17 25.14
C ALA A 35 12.49 45.87 25.86
N SER A 36 13.01 46.92 25.22
CA SER A 36 13.86 47.98 25.76
C SER A 36 14.74 47.63 26.98
N GLY A 37 16.04 47.41 26.75
CA GLY A 37 17.08 47.76 27.74
C GLY A 37 17.81 46.63 28.48
N SER A 38 17.53 45.34 28.22
CA SER A 38 18.34 44.23 28.77
C SER A 38 19.31 43.67 27.72
N SER A 39 20.61 43.63 28.04
CA SER A 39 21.69 43.12 27.17
C SER A 39 21.76 41.59 27.07
N THR A 40 20.72 40.88 27.52
CA THR A 40 20.56 39.44 27.30
C THR A 40 19.36 39.22 26.39
N ALA A 41 19.62 38.89 25.13
CA ALA A 41 18.55 38.46 24.22
C ALA A 41 17.82 37.26 24.86
N ALA A 42 16.51 37.40 25.08
CA ALA A 42 15.69 36.30 25.60
C ALA A 42 15.82 35.11 24.65
N ARG A 43 16.09 33.92 25.20
CA ARG A 43 16.15 32.70 24.38
C ARG A 43 14.78 32.46 23.74
N PRO A 44 14.71 32.13 22.45
CA PRO A 44 13.45 31.81 21.79
C PRO A 44 12.81 30.59 22.45
N THR A 45 11.53 30.68 22.80
CA THR A 45 10.77 29.62 23.46
C THR A 45 10.05 28.76 22.41
N ARG A 46 10.20 27.43 22.50
CA ARG A 46 9.52 26.49 21.61
C ARG A 46 8.23 26.00 22.24
N VAL A 47 7.11 26.18 21.54
CA VAL A 47 5.80 25.82 22.09
C VAL A 47 5.08 24.87 21.14
N LEU A 48 4.90 23.62 21.59
CA LEU A 48 4.05 22.63 20.92
C LEU A 48 2.61 22.84 21.36
N VAL A 49 1.72 23.10 20.42
CA VAL A 49 0.28 23.21 20.68
C VAL A 49 -0.42 21.95 20.20
N VAL A 50 -1.29 21.41 21.04
CA VAL A 50 -2.13 20.23 20.74
C VAL A 50 -3.57 20.58 21.06
N ALA A 51 -4.48 20.32 20.11
CA ALA A 51 -5.90 20.55 20.30
C ALA A 51 -6.73 19.37 19.80
N THR A 52 -7.88 19.16 20.45
CA THR A 52 -8.90 18.18 20.04
C THR A 52 -8.40 16.73 20.09
N GLY A 53 -9.05 15.81 19.36
CA GLY A 53 -8.63 14.42 19.21
C GLY A 53 -9.52 13.43 19.94
N GLN A 54 -9.19 12.15 19.80
CA GLN A 54 -9.94 11.06 20.38
C GLN A 54 -9.13 10.34 21.47
N GLY A 55 -9.76 10.19 22.62
CA GLY A 55 -9.34 9.46 23.81
C GLY A 55 -10.39 8.44 24.26
N SER A 56 -10.55 8.32 25.58
CA SER A 56 -11.76 7.75 26.20
C SER A 56 -13.03 8.54 25.84
N ALA A 57 -12.88 9.81 25.48
CA ALA A 57 -13.88 10.70 24.92
C ALA A 57 -13.30 11.49 23.74
N VAL A 58 -14.15 12.20 22.99
CA VAL A 58 -13.68 13.19 22.02
C VAL A 58 -13.39 14.50 22.75
N PHE A 59 -12.21 15.05 22.55
CA PHE A 59 -11.76 16.26 23.24
C PHE A 59 -12.04 17.52 22.42
N SER A 60 -12.27 18.65 23.11
CA SER A 60 -12.29 20.01 22.54
C SER A 60 -11.27 20.93 23.22
N ASP A 61 -10.45 20.38 24.12
CA ASP A 61 -9.42 21.12 24.82
C ASP A 61 -8.27 21.53 23.89
N ILE A 62 -7.51 22.52 24.32
CA ILE A 62 -6.27 22.97 23.70
C ILE A 62 -5.21 23.12 24.77
N TRP A 63 -4.00 22.68 24.47
CA TRP A 63 -2.88 22.62 25.38
C TRP A 63 -1.63 23.13 24.70
N ALA A 64 -0.82 23.87 25.45
CA ALA A 64 0.50 24.32 25.04
C ALA A 64 1.56 23.64 25.91
N LEU A 65 2.59 23.09 25.28
CA LEU A 65 3.78 22.55 25.92
C LEU A 65 4.94 23.47 25.60
N ASP A 66 5.51 24.08 26.63
CA ASP A 66 6.83 24.69 26.54
C ASP A 66 7.87 23.55 26.50
N LEU A 67 8.57 23.42 25.38
CA LEU A 67 9.51 22.32 25.13
C LEU A 67 10.88 22.52 25.79
N ASP A 68 11.18 23.73 26.24
CA ASP A 68 12.45 24.03 26.93
C ASP A 68 12.33 23.68 28.43
N SER A 69 11.17 23.97 29.03
CA SER A 69 10.83 23.60 30.42
C SER A 69 10.14 22.25 30.54
N VAL A 70 9.61 21.70 29.44
CA VAL A 70 8.82 20.46 29.38
C VAL A 70 7.57 20.53 30.28
N THR A 71 6.91 21.69 30.28
CA THR A 71 5.70 21.94 31.09
C THR A 71 4.48 22.20 30.23
N TRP A 72 3.38 21.52 30.55
CA TRP A 72 2.10 21.74 29.88
C TRP A 72 1.29 22.81 30.60
N ARG A 73 0.56 23.58 29.79
CA ARG A 73 -0.50 24.48 30.23
C ARG A 73 -1.74 24.24 29.39
N GLN A 74 -2.89 24.07 30.04
CA GLN A 74 -4.17 24.09 29.36
C GLN A 74 -4.51 25.53 28.99
N LEU A 75 -4.79 25.77 27.72
CA LEU A 75 -5.18 27.10 27.24
C LEU A 75 -6.69 27.32 27.47
N PRO A 76 -7.12 28.58 27.74
CA PRO A 76 -8.51 28.89 28.01
C PRO A 76 -9.40 28.66 26.77
N GLN A 77 -10.66 28.30 27.01
CA GLN A 77 -11.68 28.10 25.97
C GLN A 77 -12.49 29.39 25.74
N ALA A 78 -11.81 30.52 25.53
CA ALA A 78 -12.45 31.82 25.31
C ALA A 78 -12.84 32.03 23.84
N GLY A 79 -13.77 32.95 23.59
CA GLY A 79 -14.22 33.31 22.24
C GLY A 79 -15.22 32.31 21.64
N ASP A 80 -14.95 31.86 20.41
CA ASP A 80 -15.80 30.93 19.64
C ASP A 80 -15.19 29.52 19.58
N PRO A 81 -15.20 28.73 20.67
CA PRO A 81 -14.53 27.44 20.70
C PRO A 81 -15.17 26.45 19.72
N PRO A 82 -14.35 25.61 19.04
CA PRO A 82 -14.83 24.61 18.10
C PRO A 82 -15.60 23.48 18.81
N ASN A 83 -16.38 22.73 18.03
CA ASN A 83 -17.03 21.51 18.50
C ASN A 83 -16.01 20.46 18.98
N THR A 84 -16.46 19.49 19.78
CA THR A 84 -15.67 18.29 20.11
C THR A 84 -15.45 17.44 18.85
N VAL A 85 -14.23 17.48 18.31
CA VAL A 85 -13.88 16.87 17.03
C VAL A 85 -12.57 16.11 17.08
N TYR A 86 -12.38 15.22 16.12
CA TYR A 86 -11.10 14.58 15.82
C TYR A 86 -11.00 14.33 14.31
N GLY A 87 -9.80 14.00 13.82
CA GLY A 87 -9.55 13.84 12.39
C GLY A 87 -9.79 15.14 11.61
N SER A 88 -9.49 16.26 12.24
CA SER A 88 -9.60 17.61 11.70
C SER A 88 -8.38 17.98 10.86
N ALA A 89 -8.55 18.99 10.00
CA ALA A 89 -7.46 19.71 9.38
C ALA A 89 -6.95 20.82 10.31
N GLY A 90 -5.70 21.22 10.15
CA GLY A 90 -5.14 22.39 10.83
C GLY A 90 -3.66 22.25 11.17
N GLY A 91 -3.21 23.11 12.08
CA GLY A 91 -1.83 23.19 12.54
C GLY A 91 -1.40 24.63 12.80
N ILE A 92 -0.10 24.86 12.89
CA ILE A 92 0.49 26.20 12.95
C ILE A 92 1.44 26.36 11.75
N ALA A 93 1.45 27.53 11.14
CA ALA A 93 2.42 27.87 10.11
C ALA A 93 3.86 27.71 10.66
N PRO A 94 4.78 27.05 9.93
CA PRO A 94 6.12 26.77 10.42
C PRO A 94 6.88 28.08 10.71
N SER A 95 7.58 28.13 11.84
CA SER A 95 8.49 29.23 12.16
C SER A 95 9.77 29.07 11.33
N VAL A 96 9.92 29.90 10.29
CA VAL A 96 11.12 29.93 9.43
C VAL A 96 12.06 31.03 9.91
N PRO A 97 13.39 30.80 9.99
CA PRO A 97 14.35 31.84 10.35
C PRO A 97 14.18 33.10 9.48
N GLY A 98 14.00 34.26 10.13
CA GLY A 98 13.79 35.54 9.45
C GLY A 98 12.41 35.73 8.80
N GLY A 99 11.52 34.74 8.91
CA GLY A 99 10.13 34.81 8.44
C GLY A 99 9.17 35.41 9.49
N PRO A 100 7.92 35.68 9.11
CA PRO A 100 6.90 36.15 10.05
C PRO A 100 6.61 35.08 11.12
N HIS A 101 6.39 35.54 12.35
CA HIS A 101 5.93 34.66 13.43
C HIS A 101 4.43 34.42 13.30
N SER A 102 4.04 33.13 13.23
CA SER A 102 2.63 32.78 13.32
C SER A 102 2.10 33.06 14.73
N SER A 103 0.94 33.71 14.79
CA SER A 103 0.16 33.90 16.03
C SER A 103 -1.09 33.04 16.06
N ARG A 104 -1.28 32.16 15.06
CA ARG A 104 -2.55 31.45 14.85
C ARG A 104 -2.35 29.94 14.81
N PHE A 105 -3.13 29.24 15.62
CA PHE A 105 -3.35 27.80 15.51
C PHE A 105 -4.64 27.55 14.76
N TRP A 106 -4.56 26.98 13.57
CA TRP A 106 -5.72 26.72 12.71
C TRP A 106 -6.35 25.37 13.04
N LEU A 107 -7.68 25.34 13.02
CA LEU A 107 -8.48 24.14 13.13
C LEU A 107 -9.67 24.20 12.18
N SER A 108 -9.83 23.18 11.36
CA SER A 108 -10.96 23.07 10.44
C SER A 108 -11.43 21.63 10.30
N HIS A 109 -12.70 21.44 9.95
CA HIS A 109 -13.28 20.13 9.71
C HIS A 109 -13.14 19.15 10.90
N GLY A 110 -13.43 17.87 10.65
CA GLY A 110 -13.39 16.80 11.63
C GLY A 110 -14.77 16.25 11.92
N PHE A 111 -14.84 15.35 12.88
CA PHE A 111 -16.08 14.70 13.26
C PHE A 111 -16.15 14.35 14.74
N SER A 112 -17.37 14.21 15.21
CA SER A 112 -17.70 13.47 16.42
C SER A 112 -18.31 12.13 16.03
N SER A 113 -18.65 11.29 17.01
CA SER A 113 -19.21 9.95 16.79
C SER A 113 -20.45 9.89 15.87
N LYS A 114 -21.16 11.02 15.67
CA LYS A 114 -22.40 11.06 14.88
C LYS A 114 -22.43 12.14 13.78
N ARG A 115 -21.55 13.14 13.82
CA ARG A 115 -21.65 14.34 12.95
C ARG A 115 -20.29 14.78 12.43
N ARG A 116 -20.26 15.22 11.17
CA ARG A 116 -19.10 15.85 10.54
C ARG A 116 -19.24 17.37 10.57
N TYR A 117 -18.11 18.05 10.64
CA TYR A 117 -18.02 19.51 10.66
C TYR A 117 -17.09 19.99 9.53
N SER A 118 -17.26 21.25 9.14
CA SER A 118 -16.47 21.97 8.12
C SER A 118 -16.20 23.42 8.50
N THR A 119 -16.58 23.81 9.73
CA THR A 119 -16.25 25.13 10.30
C THR A 119 -14.74 25.30 10.39
N THR A 120 -14.25 26.50 10.09
CA THR A 120 -12.84 26.87 10.24
C THR A 120 -12.70 27.91 11.33
N HIS A 121 -11.81 27.62 12.28
CA HIS A 121 -11.44 28.48 13.39
C HIS A 121 -9.93 28.67 13.39
N TYR A 122 -9.48 29.75 14.02
CA TYR A 122 -8.13 29.80 14.55
C TYR A 122 -8.16 30.14 16.05
N TYR A 123 -7.18 29.65 16.78
CA TYR A 123 -6.88 30.11 18.13
C TYR A 123 -5.80 31.17 18.04
N ASP A 124 -6.11 32.37 18.55
CA ASP A 124 -5.15 33.45 18.69
C ASP A 124 -4.24 33.14 19.88
N LEU A 125 -2.97 32.84 19.61
CA LEU A 125 -1.99 32.43 20.62
C LEU A 125 -1.56 33.61 21.52
N GLN A 126 -1.76 34.85 21.09
CA GLN A 126 -1.45 36.04 21.88
C GLN A 126 -2.63 36.47 22.73
N ALA A 127 -3.83 36.54 22.12
CA ALA A 127 -5.05 36.93 22.80
C ALA A 127 -5.70 35.79 23.59
N GLU A 128 -5.21 34.56 23.44
CA GLU A 128 -5.70 33.34 24.09
C GLU A 128 -7.22 33.13 23.93
N ARG A 129 -7.69 33.17 22.67
CA ARG A 129 -9.11 32.98 22.33
C ARG A 129 -9.30 32.34 20.97
N TRP A 130 -10.37 31.57 20.82
CA TRP A 130 -10.83 31.08 19.54
C TRP A 130 -11.58 32.16 18.76
N VAL A 131 -11.40 32.15 17.44
CA VAL A 131 -12.10 33.00 16.48
C VAL A 131 -12.66 32.13 15.37
N LEU A 132 -13.98 32.17 15.17
CA LEU A 132 -14.64 31.55 14.03
C LEU A 132 -14.47 32.44 12.80
N VAL A 133 -13.88 31.90 11.72
CA VAL A 133 -13.66 32.66 10.47
C VAL A 133 -14.49 32.14 9.30
N HIS A 134 -14.95 30.89 9.36
CA HIS A 134 -15.77 30.32 8.31
C HIS A 134 -16.84 29.39 8.90
N GLY A 135 -18.10 29.65 8.54
CA GLY A 135 -19.26 28.85 8.95
C GLY A 135 -19.25 27.42 8.38
N ALA A 136 -20.23 26.62 8.82
CA ALA A 136 -20.32 25.22 8.42
C ALA A 136 -20.88 25.06 7.00
N ILE A 137 -20.17 24.30 6.17
CA ILE A 137 -20.56 23.81 4.85
C ILE A 137 -21.06 22.36 5.01
N ASN A 138 -22.32 22.19 5.41
CA ASN A 138 -22.87 20.87 5.74
C ASN A 138 -23.59 20.18 4.57
N SER A 139 -24.02 20.93 3.54
CA SER A 139 -24.62 20.44 2.30
C SER A 139 -23.59 20.40 1.17
N TYR A 140 -23.88 19.68 0.09
CA TYR A 140 -23.05 19.77 -1.11
C TYR A 140 -23.00 21.23 -1.59
N ASP A 141 -21.80 21.82 -1.62
CA ASP A 141 -21.50 23.18 -2.02
C ASP A 141 -20.26 23.16 -2.92
N ALA A 142 -20.43 23.55 -4.18
CA ALA A 142 -19.32 23.58 -5.15
C ALA A 142 -18.27 24.64 -4.81
N THR A 143 -18.55 25.56 -3.88
CA THR A 143 -17.68 26.69 -3.52
C THR A 143 -16.76 26.39 -2.32
N GLY A 144 -16.92 25.25 -1.66
CA GLY A 144 -16.07 24.90 -0.53
C GLY A 144 -16.09 23.42 -0.16
N PRO A 145 -15.13 22.97 0.67
CA PRO A 145 -15.07 21.59 1.07
C PRO A 145 -16.23 21.21 1.99
N HIS A 146 -16.96 20.14 1.63
CA HIS A 146 -17.96 19.54 2.52
C HIS A 146 -17.35 19.03 3.82
N SER A 147 -18.19 18.97 4.85
CA SER A 147 -17.85 18.31 6.12
C SER A 147 -17.33 16.90 5.91
N ARG A 148 -16.14 16.65 6.46
CA ARG A 148 -15.37 15.42 6.27
C ARG A 148 -14.47 15.20 7.47
N CYS A 149 -13.97 13.99 7.61
CA CYS A 149 -13.03 13.64 8.65
C CYS A 149 -11.77 12.99 8.11
N ILE A 150 -10.81 12.76 9.00
CA ILE A 150 -9.55 12.05 8.71
C ILE A 150 -8.86 12.59 7.46
N VAL A 151 -8.89 13.91 7.33
CA VAL A 151 -8.29 14.68 6.26
C VAL A 151 -6.78 14.74 6.44
N SER A 152 -6.08 14.89 5.32
CA SER A 152 -4.68 15.29 5.31
C SER A 152 -4.62 16.81 5.22
N SER A 153 -3.83 17.44 6.07
CA SER A 153 -3.66 18.89 6.02
C SER A 153 -2.31 19.34 6.51
N THR A 154 -1.94 20.55 6.08
CA THR A 154 -0.86 21.31 6.69
C THR A 154 -1.15 22.81 6.61
N VAL A 155 -0.39 23.62 7.35
CA VAL A 155 -0.46 25.08 7.30
C VAL A 155 0.85 25.59 6.71
N MET A 156 0.74 26.37 5.65
CA MET A 156 1.87 26.96 4.93
C MET A 156 2.43 28.17 5.70
N SER A 157 3.64 28.61 5.35
CA SER A 157 4.30 29.77 5.98
C SER A 157 3.53 31.09 5.82
N ASP A 158 2.65 31.18 4.83
CA ASP A 158 1.75 32.32 4.59
C ASP A 158 0.38 32.17 5.27
N GLU A 159 0.28 31.31 6.28
CA GLU A 159 -0.94 30.97 7.04
C GLU A 159 -2.05 30.27 6.23
N ARG A 160 -1.82 29.89 4.98
CA ARG A 160 -2.81 29.13 4.22
C ARG A 160 -2.95 27.70 4.76
N ILE A 161 -4.18 27.24 4.95
CA ILE A 161 -4.46 25.82 5.20
C ILE A 161 -4.52 25.10 3.86
N VAL A 162 -3.74 24.05 3.70
CA VAL A 162 -3.87 23.09 2.59
C VAL A 162 -4.52 21.84 3.13
N MET A 163 -5.58 21.37 2.48
CA MET A 163 -6.33 20.18 2.85
C MET A 163 -6.53 19.26 1.65
N TYR A 164 -6.43 17.96 1.85
CA TYR A 164 -6.64 16.96 0.80
C TYR A 164 -7.34 15.71 1.33
N GLY A 165 -8.21 15.15 0.49
CA GLY A 165 -8.83 13.85 0.72
C GLY A 165 -9.71 13.83 1.98
N GLY A 166 -9.55 12.78 2.78
CA GLY A 166 -10.40 12.51 3.93
C GLY A 166 -11.67 11.73 3.57
N CYS A 167 -12.59 11.60 4.52
CA CYS A 167 -13.79 10.78 4.40
C CYS A 167 -15.05 11.63 4.52
N ALA A 168 -15.75 11.82 3.40
CA ALA A 168 -17.02 12.56 3.34
C ALA A 168 -18.27 11.65 3.49
N GLN A 169 -18.09 10.33 3.56
CA GLN A 169 -19.20 9.37 3.67
C GLN A 169 -19.86 9.37 5.06
N ASN A 170 -21.19 9.31 5.14
CA ASN A 170 -22.02 9.34 6.37
C ASN A 170 -22.06 10.71 7.09
N GLY A 171 -22.83 10.82 8.17
CA GLY A 171 -22.83 12.02 9.03
C GLY A 171 -23.60 13.22 8.47
N GLY A 172 -24.57 12.97 7.58
CA GLY A 172 -25.51 13.97 7.06
C GLY A 172 -25.06 14.72 5.80
N THR A 173 -23.85 14.46 5.28
CA THR A 173 -23.26 15.21 4.16
C THR A 173 -23.22 14.44 2.84
N GLY A 174 -23.02 13.11 2.89
CA GLY A 174 -22.83 12.28 1.69
C GLY A 174 -21.50 12.57 0.98
N GLY A 175 -21.01 11.63 0.17
CA GLY A 175 -19.77 11.81 -0.63
C GLY A 175 -18.78 10.66 -0.55
N PRO A 176 -17.71 10.71 -1.38
CA PRO A 176 -16.71 9.65 -1.46
C PRO A 176 -15.84 9.56 -0.20
N CYS A 177 -15.40 8.35 0.10
CA CYS A 177 -14.41 8.05 1.12
C CYS A 177 -13.49 6.95 0.56
N PRO A 178 -12.21 7.25 0.25
CA PRO A 178 -11.58 8.57 0.36
C PRO A 178 -12.10 9.59 -0.64
N ALA A 179 -12.12 10.86 -0.23
CA ALA A 179 -12.39 12.00 -1.10
C ALA A 179 -11.19 12.27 -2.03
N ARG A 180 -11.46 12.89 -3.18
CA ARG A 180 -10.49 13.05 -4.29
C ARG A 180 -10.01 14.48 -4.49
N ASP A 181 -10.55 15.40 -3.72
CA ASP A 181 -10.42 16.84 -3.87
C ASP A 181 -9.38 17.42 -2.90
N ALA A 182 -8.76 18.50 -3.36
CA ALA A 182 -7.84 19.33 -2.58
C ALA A 182 -8.44 20.73 -2.43
N TRP A 183 -8.15 21.37 -1.31
CA TRP A 183 -8.67 22.70 -0.99
C TRP A 183 -7.62 23.52 -0.26
N THR A 184 -7.59 24.81 -0.56
CA THR A 184 -6.79 25.80 0.16
C THR A 184 -7.69 26.83 0.82
N PHE A 185 -7.38 27.22 2.05
CA PHE A 185 -8.05 28.32 2.74
C PHE A 185 -7.07 29.48 2.93
N ASP A 186 -7.44 30.68 2.48
CA ASP A 186 -6.58 31.87 2.52
C ASP A 186 -6.77 32.76 3.76
N GLY A 187 -7.45 32.24 4.78
CA GLY A 187 -7.85 33.00 5.96
C GLY A 187 -9.27 33.58 5.86
N SER A 188 -9.83 33.62 4.65
CA SER A 188 -11.18 34.15 4.40
C SER A 188 -12.08 33.19 3.62
N SER A 189 -11.54 32.55 2.58
CA SER A 189 -12.32 31.76 1.63
C SER A 189 -11.62 30.45 1.27
N TRP A 190 -12.42 29.44 0.99
CA TRP A 190 -11.94 28.17 0.44
C TRP A 190 -11.85 28.25 -1.09
N LYS A 191 -10.78 27.69 -1.63
CA LYS A 191 -10.56 27.55 -3.07
C LYS A 191 -10.14 26.12 -3.38
N GLN A 192 -10.72 25.55 -4.43
CA GLN A 192 -10.35 24.21 -4.85
C GLN A 192 -8.93 24.23 -5.43
N ALA A 193 -8.10 23.30 -4.97
CA ALA A 193 -6.73 23.11 -5.44
C ALA A 193 -6.63 21.89 -6.37
N SER A 194 -5.45 21.64 -6.93
CA SER A 194 -5.23 20.55 -7.88
C SER A 194 -5.54 19.17 -7.26
N THR A 195 -6.24 18.33 -8.03
CA THR A 195 -6.68 16.99 -7.60
C THR A 195 -5.74 15.87 -8.09
N CYS A 196 -4.46 16.19 -8.28
CA CYS A 196 -3.46 15.26 -8.80
C CYS A 196 -3.12 14.08 -7.85
N PRO A 197 -3.08 14.24 -6.51
CA PRO A 197 -2.68 13.13 -5.65
C PRO A 197 -3.70 11.98 -5.66
N THR A 198 -3.26 10.76 -5.31
CA THR A 198 -4.19 9.60 -5.16
C THR A 198 -5.14 9.82 -3.97
N PRO A 199 -6.46 9.58 -4.10
CA PRO A 199 -7.45 9.73 -3.02
C PRO A 199 -7.05 8.93 -1.78
N ARG A 200 -7.05 9.55 -0.59
CA ARG A 200 -6.66 8.86 0.66
C ARG A 200 -7.34 9.45 1.90
N THR A 201 -7.30 8.70 2.99
CA THR A 201 -7.63 9.19 4.33
C THR A 201 -6.42 9.04 5.24
N ARG A 202 -6.35 9.83 6.31
CA ARG A 202 -5.26 9.73 7.30
C ARG A 202 -3.89 9.75 6.59
N GLY A 203 -3.65 10.74 5.73
CA GLY A 203 -2.30 11.06 5.26
C GLY A 203 -1.71 12.21 6.07
N VAL A 204 -0.39 12.37 6.05
CA VAL A 204 0.30 13.53 6.63
C VAL A 204 0.89 14.40 5.53
N MET A 205 0.86 15.70 5.75
CA MET A 205 1.49 16.70 4.90
C MET A 205 2.47 17.53 5.71
N VAL A 206 3.53 17.97 5.05
CA VAL A 206 4.49 18.93 5.58
C VAL A 206 4.75 19.97 4.49
N PRO A 207 4.87 21.26 4.84
CA PRO A 207 5.25 22.28 3.88
C PRO A 207 6.74 22.14 3.57
N LEU A 208 7.10 22.09 2.29
CA LEU A 208 8.50 22.21 1.89
C LEU A 208 8.89 23.68 1.94
N THR A 209 9.76 24.04 2.89
CA THR A 209 10.35 25.38 2.98
C THR A 209 11.75 25.30 2.39
N SER A 210 11.95 25.83 1.18
CA SER A 210 13.28 25.96 0.58
C SER A 210 13.48 27.39 0.09
N PRO A 211 14.53 28.10 0.56
CA PRO A 211 14.98 29.34 -0.08
C PRO A 211 15.70 29.10 -1.42
N LEU A 212 16.01 27.85 -1.79
CA LEU A 212 16.77 27.50 -3.00
C LEU A 212 15.93 26.97 -4.17
N LEU A 213 14.62 26.76 -3.97
CA LEU A 213 13.70 26.40 -5.04
C LEU A 213 12.98 27.67 -5.53
N SER A 214 13.63 28.42 -6.43
CA SER A 214 12.94 29.37 -7.31
C SER A 214 12.09 28.57 -8.32
N LEU A 215 10.99 27.97 -7.86
CA LEU A 215 9.98 27.43 -8.76
C LEU A 215 9.02 28.55 -9.15
N PRO A 216 8.72 28.75 -10.44
CA PRO A 216 7.87 29.84 -10.89
C PRO A 216 6.44 29.67 -10.37
N THR A 217 5.86 30.81 -10.02
CA THR A 217 4.48 31.06 -9.59
C THR A 217 3.46 30.18 -10.34
N SER A 218 3.03 29.13 -9.63
CA SER A 218 1.85 28.24 -9.84
C SER A 218 2.08 26.88 -9.15
N ALA A 219 3.30 26.62 -8.66
CA ALA A 219 3.76 25.35 -8.10
C ALA A 219 3.90 25.35 -6.55
N ASP A 220 3.09 26.13 -5.83
CA ASP A 220 3.10 26.20 -4.35
C ASP A 220 2.60 24.91 -3.65
N MET A 221 2.18 23.90 -4.41
CA MET A 221 1.70 22.62 -3.89
C MET A 221 2.85 21.61 -3.79
N ALA A 222 3.93 21.98 -3.13
CA ALA A 222 4.87 20.99 -2.61
C ALA A 222 4.36 20.46 -1.26
N ALA A 223 3.15 19.89 -1.27
CA ALA A 223 2.73 19.00 -0.22
C ALA A 223 3.53 17.72 -0.44
N ALA A 224 4.61 17.54 0.32
CA ALA A 224 5.17 16.20 0.49
C ALA A 224 4.12 15.39 1.27
N ALA A 225 3.13 14.85 0.54
CA ALA A 225 2.27 13.80 1.03
C ALA A 225 3.20 12.60 1.21
N ALA A 226 3.67 12.38 2.44
CA ALA A 226 4.63 11.32 2.74
C ALA A 226 3.98 9.94 2.81
N GLN A 227 3.33 9.65 1.71
CA GLN A 227 2.77 8.38 1.29
C GLN A 227 2.95 8.23 -0.24
N GLU A 228 3.24 9.30 -1.00
CA GLU A 228 3.85 9.19 -2.35
C GLU A 228 5.33 8.80 -2.30
N ALA A 229 6.01 9.11 -1.22
CA ALA A 229 7.37 8.64 -1.03
C ALA A 229 7.38 7.10 -1.17
N MET A 230 6.40 6.37 -0.62
CA MET A 230 6.31 4.89 -0.74
C MET A 230 6.05 4.42 -2.19
N MET A 231 5.74 5.34 -3.10
CA MET A 231 5.38 5.11 -4.50
C MET A 231 6.46 5.59 -5.50
N GLY A 232 7.47 6.35 -5.06
CA GLY A 232 8.58 6.83 -5.91
C GLY A 232 8.16 7.85 -7.00
N PRO A 233 8.99 8.85 -7.33
CA PRO A 233 8.75 9.72 -8.47
C PRO A 233 9.12 8.98 -9.76
N GLY A 234 8.18 8.85 -10.68
CA GLY A 234 8.47 8.60 -12.10
C GLY A 234 9.36 7.39 -12.43
N ARG A 235 8.83 6.18 -12.32
CA ARG A 235 9.23 5.09 -13.21
C ARG A 235 8.04 4.59 -14.00
N THR A 236 7.98 4.98 -15.26
CA THR A 236 7.30 4.23 -16.33
C THR A 236 8.02 2.89 -16.49
N GLY A 237 7.78 1.97 -15.56
CA GLY A 237 8.46 0.68 -15.51
C GLY A 237 8.22 -0.03 -14.19
N SER A 238 7.22 -0.92 -14.20
CA SER A 238 7.09 -2.10 -13.32
C SER A 238 7.74 -2.00 -11.93
N GLY A 239 7.07 -1.31 -11.02
CA GLY A 239 7.39 -1.29 -9.58
C GLY A 239 6.17 -0.84 -8.81
N GLY A 240 5.27 -1.77 -8.48
CA GLY A 240 4.05 -1.48 -7.73
C GLY A 240 4.31 -1.48 -6.23
N ILE A 241 4.04 -0.37 -5.56
CA ILE A 241 3.97 -0.33 -4.09
C ILE A 241 2.79 0.55 -3.65
N MET A 242 1.81 -0.10 -3.02
CA MET A 242 0.77 0.44 -2.11
C MET A 242 -0.38 1.28 -2.68
N GLY A 243 -1.58 0.71 -2.54
CA GLY A 243 -2.83 1.44 -2.62
C GLY A 243 -3.07 2.38 -1.45
N PRO A 244 -4.00 3.33 -1.60
CA PRO A 244 -4.36 4.32 -0.58
C PRO A 244 -5.00 3.73 0.70
N ASP A 245 -5.31 2.44 0.72
CA ASP A 245 -6.04 1.77 1.82
C ASP A 245 -5.12 1.10 2.87
N SER A 246 -3.80 0.98 2.62
CA SER A 246 -2.92 0.16 3.48
C SER A 246 -2.35 0.85 4.73
N LEU A 247 -2.57 2.15 4.95
CA LEU A 247 -2.17 2.81 6.21
C LEU A 247 -3.40 3.30 6.96
N ASN A 248 -3.85 2.48 7.92
CA ASN A 248 -5.06 2.78 8.67
C ASN A 248 -4.78 3.75 9.85
N GLN A 249 -3.51 4.07 10.11
CA GLN A 249 -3.06 5.19 10.95
C GLN A 249 -1.74 5.80 10.44
N THR A 250 -1.63 7.13 10.48
CA THR A 250 -0.51 7.93 9.97
C THR A 250 0.79 7.75 10.73
N ALA A 251 1.91 7.82 9.99
CA ALA A 251 3.21 8.23 10.49
C ALA A 251 3.27 9.76 10.56
N GLY A 252 3.96 10.37 11.52
CA GLY A 252 4.21 11.81 11.48
C GLY A 252 5.47 12.15 10.68
N LEU A 253 5.60 13.43 10.32
CA LEU A 253 6.46 13.87 9.23
C LEU A 253 7.35 15.06 9.60
N ARG A 254 8.59 15.06 9.14
CA ARG A 254 9.56 16.16 9.32
C ARG A 254 10.28 16.45 8.01
N VAL A 255 10.50 17.72 7.67
CA VAL A 255 11.47 18.14 6.64
C VAL A 255 12.76 18.59 7.32
N TYR A 256 13.93 18.21 6.79
CA TYR A 256 15.24 18.61 7.30
C TYR A 256 16.12 19.19 6.20
N GLY A 257 16.79 20.32 6.47
CA GLY A 257 17.71 20.97 5.53
C GLY A 257 17.09 21.38 4.19
N GLY A 258 15.75 21.40 4.09
CA GLY A 258 15.03 21.51 2.81
C GLY A 258 15.15 20.29 1.89
N ARG A 259 15.77 19.20 2.36
CA ARG A 259 16.16 18.03 1.55
C ARG A 259 15.58 16.70 2.04
N TYR A 260 15.51 16.44 3.34
CA TYR A 260 15.10 15.10 3.81
C TYR A 260 13.74 15.11 4.48
N VAL A 261 12.96 14.06 4.26
CA VAL A 261 11.61 13.89 4.83
C VAL A 261 11.56 12.64 5.70
N LEU A 262 11.53 12.81 7.03
CA LEU A 262 11.50 11.69 7.99
C LEU A 262 10.09 11.30 8.37
N LEU A 263 9.83 9.99 8.37
CA LEU A 263 8.59 9.38 8.81
C LEU A 263 8.75 8.64 10.14
N TYR A 264 7.77 8.78 11.02
CA TYR A 264 7.72 8.03 12.28
C TYR A 264 6.33 7.46 12.57
N GLY A 265 6.26 6.15 12.84
CA GLY A 265 5.04 5.44 13.25
C GLY A 265 4.13 5.05 12.09
N GLY A 266 2.82 5.02 12.36
CA GLY A 266 1.78 4.58 11.44
C GLY A 266 1.67 3.06 11.32
N TYR A 267 0.48 2.50 11.22
CA TYR A 267 0.31 1.04 11.09
C TYR A 267 -0.69 0.62 10.02
N GLU A 268 -0.36 -0.48 9.36
CA GLU A 268 -1.20 -1.19 8.40
C GLU A 268 -2.22 -2.05 9.16
N ARG A 269 -3.52 -1.85 8.90
CA ARG A 269 -4.60 -2.71 9.44
C ARG A 269 -5.33 -3.51 8.37
N ASP A 270 -5.11 -3.21 7.09
CA ASP A 270 -5.92 -3.77 6.02
C ASP A 270 -5.35 -5.12 5.59
N LYS A 271 -5.97 -6.17 6.15
CA LYS A 271 -5.68 -7.59 5.93
C LYS A 271 -6.00 -8.09 4.50
N GLN A 272 -6.18 -7.19 3.53
CA GLN A 272 -6.53 -7.53 2.14
C GLN A 272 -5.35 -7.42 1.17
N THR A 273 -4.27 -6.74 1.56
CA THR A 273 -3.02 -6.68 0.79
C THR A 273 -1.94 -7.52 1.49
N ILE A 274 -1.09 -8.17 0.71
CA ILE A 274 -0.02 -9.02 1.23
C ILE A 274 0.99 -8.13 1.96
N SER A 275 0.87 -8.05 3.29
CA SER A 275 1.75 -7.27 4.15
C SER A 275 3.20 -7.76 4.06
N VAL A 276 4.12 -6.86 3.75
CA VAL A 276 5.54 -7.03 4.09
C VAL A 276 5.71 -6.90 5.61
N SER A 277 6.77 -7.50 6.14
CA SER A 277 7.13 -7.50 7.56
C SER A 277 6.97 -6.13 8.23
N SER A 278 6.43 -6.12 9.46
CA SER A 278 6.34 -4.93 10.30
C SER A 278 7.69 -4.22 10.40
N ALA A 279 7.73 -2.90 10.14
CA ALA A 279 8.91 -2.09 10.43
C ALA A 279 9.26 -2.22 11.93
N PRO A 280 10.52 -2.57 12.26
CA PRO A 280 11.06 -2.50 13.61
C PRO A 280 10.89 -1.11 14.23
N ASP A 281 10.70 -1.06 15.55
CA ASP A 281 10.39 0.17 16.28
C ASP A 281 11.55 1.19 16.28
N ASP A 282 12.78 0.74 16.00
CA ASP A 282 14.02 1.53 15.94
C ASP A 282 14.31 2.13 14.55
N GLN A 283 13.54 1.77 13.53
CA GLN A 283 13.76 2.19 12.15
C GLN A 283 12.95 3.43 11.78
N LEU A 284 13.61 4.42 11.17
CA LEU A 284 13.02 5.67 10.71
C LEU A 284 13.25 5.82 9.20
N PRO A 285 12.23 5.59 8.36
CA PRO A 285 12.31 5.87 6.93
C PRO A 285 12.49 7.37 6.67
N VAL A 286 13.41 7.70 5.78
CA VAL A 286 13.71 9.07 5.37
C VAL A 286 13.76 9.15 3.85
N LEU A 287 12.97 10.01 3.26
CA LEU A 287 13.02 10.32 1.82
C LEU A 287 14.00 11.47 1.59
N ASP A 288 14.98 11.27 0.72
CA ASP A 288 15.81 12.36 0.18
C ASP A 288 15.07 12.98 -1.02
N LEU A 289 14.78 14.28 -0.93
CA LEU A 289 14.03 15.04 -1.93
C LEU A 289 14.90 15.42 -3.14
N ASP A 290 16.23 15.45 -3.00
CA ASP A 290 17.11 15.83 -4.11
C ASP A 290 17.14 14.75 -5.20
N ASN A 291 17.13 13.48 -4.79
CA ASN A 291 17.23 12.33 -5.69
C ASN A 291 16.00 11.40 -5.64
N GLY A 292 15.06 11.63 -4.73
CA GLY A 292 13.87 10.80 -4.55
C GLY A 292 14.15 9.43 -3.91
N GLU A 293 15.32 9.23 -3.30
CA GLU A 293 15.71 7.95 -2.73
C GLU A 293 15.25 7.79 -1.28
N TRP A 294 14.92 6.56 -0.93
CA TRP A 294 14.64 6.19 0.45
C TRP A 294 15.88 5.74 1.18
N LEU A 295 15.96 6.20 2.41
CA LEU A 295 16.99 5.89 3.37
C LEU A 295 16.34 5.34 4.62
N LEU A 296 17.01 4.42 5.28
CA LEU A 296 16.54 3.84 6.54
C LEU A 296 17.51 4.23 7.65
N LEU A 297 17.05 5.10 8.56
CA LEU A 297 17.82 5.41 9.75
C LEU A 297 17.52 4.39 10.84
N ARG A 298 18.50 4.14 11.72
CA ARG A 298 18.26 3.51 13.01
C ARG A 298 18.56 4.49 14.11
N ALA A 299 17.62 4.63 15.04
CA ALA A 299 17.79 5.43 16.23
C ALA A 299 18.00 4.51 17.44
N SER A 300 18.98 4.85 18.27
CA SER A 300 19.28 4.14 19.52
C SER A 300 18.60 4.80 20.72
N GLY A 301 18.85 4.34 21.94
CA GLY A 301 18.34 4.96 23.17
C GLY A 301 16.96 4.47 23.59
N GLU A 302 16.15 5.36 24.16
CA GLU A 302 14.80 5.06 24.66
C GLU A 302 13.79 5.05 23.51
N VAL A 303 13.91 4.05 22.62
CA VAL A 303 13.11 3.96 21.40
C VAL A 303 11.61 3.93 21.75
N PRO A 304 10.81 4.91 21.29
CA PRO A 304 9.39 4.95 21.58
C PRO A 304 8.65 3.81 20.89
N ALA A 305 7.81 3.12 21.66
CA ALA A 305 6.97 2.03 21.17
C ALA A 305 6.18 2.46 19.93
N PHE A 306 6.11 1.55 18.95
CA PHE A 306 5.48 1.83 17.67
C PHE A 306 4.00 2.20 17.81
N ARG A 307 3.60 3.25 17.09
CA ARG A 307 2.32 3.93 17.31
C ARG A 307 1.74 4.55 16.05
N GLY A 308 0.42 4.68 16.02
CA GLY A 308 -0.31 5.33 14.94
C GLY A 308 -0.83 6.70 15.33
N GLN A 309 -0.79 7.62 14.37
CA GLN A 309 -1.25 9.02 14.50
C GLN A 309 -0.64 9.79 15.68
N PRO A 310 0.69 9.69 15.93
CA PRO A 310 1.33 10.60 16.86
C PRO A 310 1.40 12.00 16.25
N ALA A 311 1.59 13.01 17.10
CA ALA A 311 2.18 14.26 16.66
C ALA A 311 3.68 14.07 16.42
N VAL A 312 4.19 14.57 15.30
CA VAL A 312 5.62 14.66 15.02
C VAL A 312 5.92 16.11 14.69
N ALA A 313 6.32 16.85 15.71
CA ALA A 313 6.64 18.27 15.61
C ALA A 313 8.13 18.45 15.37
N HIS A 314 8.52 19.47 14.62
CA HIS A 314 9.94 19.76 14.37
C HIS A 314 10.23 21.26 14.36
N ASP A 315 11.39 21.63 14.89
CA ASP A 315 11.94 22.98 14.80
C ASP A 315 12.76 23.08 13.52
N VAL A 316 12.33 23.95 12.60
CA VAL A 316 12.99 24.16 11.31
C VAL A 316 14.42 24.69 11.47
N ALA A 317 14.67 25.52 12.49
CA ALA A 317 15.96 26.18 12.68
C ALA A 317 17.02 25.25 13.28
N THR A 318 16.63 24.37 14.21
CA THR A 318 17.57 23.46 14.91
C THR A 318 17.49 22.01 14.44
N GLY A 319 16.48 21.67 13.64
CA GLY A 319 16.20 20.32 13.22
C GLY A 319 15.67 19.41 14.33
N ARG A 320 15.48 19.86 15.57
CA ARG A 320 14.99 18.99 16.65
C ARG A 320 13.58 18.46 16.37
N VAL A 321 13.30 17.23 16.78
CA VAL A 321 12.01 16.55 16.55
C VAL A 321 11.44 16.05 17.86
N TRP A 322 10.12 16.22 18.02
CA TRP A 322 9.37 15.69 19.15
C TRP A 322 8.22 14.83 18.67
N VAL A 323 8.02 13.71 19.37
CA VAL A 323 6.90 12.79 19.19
C VAL A 323 6.02 12.84 20.42
N PHE A 324 4.72 13.08 20.22
CA PHE A 324 3.74 13.09 21.30
C PHE A 324 2.50 12.27 20.96
N GLY A 325 2.03 11.50 21.93
CA GLY A 325 0.75 10.81 21.88
C GLY A 325 0.66 9.70 20.83
N GLY A 326 -0.55 9.48 20.31
CA GLY A 326 -0.86 8.39 19.36
C GLY A 326 -1.34 7.12 20.04
N GLN A 327 -1.75 6.14 19.22
CA GLN A 327 -2.23 4.83 19.68
C GLN A 327 -1.11 3.78 19.54
N LEU A 328 -0.78 3.08 20.61
CA LEU A 328 0.26 2.04 20.59
C LEU A 328 -0.20 0.80 19.82
N ARG A 329 0.65 0.27 18.93
CA ARG A 329 0.33 -0.86 18.04
C ARG A 329 -0.02 -2.14 18.81
N GLY A 330 0.74 -2.47 19.86
CA GLY A 330 0.61 -3.74 20.59
C GLY A 330 -0.59 -3.78 21.53
N SER A 331 -0.75 -2.76 22.39
CA SER A 331 -1.79 -2.71 23.41
C SER A 331 -3.07 -2.00 22.94
N GLY A 332 -3.01 -1.21 21.86
CA GLY A 332 -4.07 -0.29 21.49
C GLY A 332 -4.25 0.89 22.47
N ALA A 333 -3.39 0.98 23.50
CA ALA A 333 -3.46 2.05 24.49
C ALA A 333 -3.13 3.41 23.85
N LEU A 334 -3.78 4.45 24.33
CA LEU A 334 -3.54 5.82 23.88
C LEU A 334 -2.46 6.42 24.75
N SER A 335 -1.39 6.90 24.13
CA SER A 335 -0.25 7.46 24.83
C SER A 335 -0.37 8.97 25.01
N ASN A 336 0.31 9.48 26.04
CA ASN A 336 0.59 10.90 26.30
C ASN A 336 2.04 11.11 26.77
N ASP A 337 2.91 10.16 26.42
CA ASP A 337 4.35 10.30 26.54
C ASP A 337 4.88 11.31 25.51
N LEU A 338 6.11 11.78 25.77
CA LEU A 338 6.81 12.73 24.94
C LEU A 338 8.22 12.20 24.71
N TYR A 339 8.63 12.18 23.46
CA TYR A 339 9.97 11.77 23.06
C TYR A 339 10.62 12.86 22.22
N GLU A 340 11.93 12.99 22.37
CA GLU A 340 12.78 13.84 21.55
C GLU A 340 13.75 12.96 20.77
N LEU A 341 13.86 13.19 19.46
CA LEU A 341 14.92 12.61 18.64
C LEU A 341 16.12 13.57 18.66
N GLN A 342 17.22 13.09 19.22
CA GLN A 342 18.47 13.83 19.35
C GLN A 342 19.47 13.38 18.28
N GLY A 343 20.35 14.30 17.87
CA GLY A 343 21.41 14.06 16.90
C GLY A 343 21.36 15.06 15.75
N ASP A 344 22.53 15.42 15.22
CA ASP A 344 22.65 16.27 14.04
C ASP A 344 22.55 15.42 12.76
N PRO A 345 21.51 15.58 11.93
CA PRO A 345 21.40 14.84 10.68
C PRO A 345 22.33 15.36 9.57
N GLU A 346 22.92 16.56 9.68
CA GLU A 346 23.92 17.10 8.73
C GLU A 346 25.32 16.53 9.02
N ALA A 347 25.61 16.20 10.28
CA ALA A 347 26.93 15.71 10.70
C ALA A 347 27.28 14.30 10.21
N THR A 348 26.33 13.56 9.61
CA THR A 348 26.62 12.23 9.04
C THR A 348 25.81 12.00 7.78
N PRO A 349 26.43 11.95 6.58
CA PRO A 349 25.71 11.53 5.39
C PRO A 349 25.22 10.09 5.57
N PRO A 350 24.04 9.76 5.01
CA PRO A 350 23.60 8.40 4.95
C PRO A 350 24.68 7.49 4.40
N TYR A 351 24.97 6.41 5.11
CA TYR A 351 25.69 5.34 4.45
C TYR A 351 24.72 4.82 3.39
N PRO A 352 25.11 4.73 2.11
CA PRO A 352 24.42 3.87 1.18
C PRO A 352 24.67 2.45 1.68
N ASP A 353 23.89 2.03 2.69
CA ASP A 353 23.44 0.66 2.74
C ASP A 353 22.76 0.46 1.39
N GLY A 354 23.56 -0.12 0.49
CA GLY A 354 23.21 -0.31 -0.89
C GLY A 354 21.88 -1.00 -0.95
N SER A 355 20.93 -0.31 -1.57
CA SER A 355 19.66 -0.84 -2.04
C SER A 355 18.57 -0.97 -0.95
N CYS A 356 17.64 0.00 -0.95
CA CYS A 356 16.26 -0.43 -1.20
C CYS A 356 16.26 -1.00 -2.63
N GLY A 357 16.71 -2.25 -2.77
CA GLY A 357 16.73 -2.91 -4.06
C GLY A 357 15.32 -2.83 -4.64
N SER A 358 15.24 -2.76 -5.96
CA SER A 358 14.06 -3.26 -6.65
C SER A 358 13.96 -4.75 -6.34
N THR A 359 13.56 -5.10 -5.12
CA THR A 359 13.17 -6.44 -4.75
C THR A 359 11.89 -6.61 -5.50
N PHE A 360 11.98 -7.36 -6.59
CA PHE A 360 10.81 -7.90 -7.21
C PHE A 360 10.04 -8.65 -6.11
N LEU A 361 8.97 -8.02 -5.60
CA LEU A 361 8.27 -8.44 -4.39
C LEU A 361 7.74 -9.88 -4.60
N TYR A 362 7.99 -10.78 -3.65
CA TYR A 362 7.50 -12.18 -3.68
C TYR A 362 6.02 -12.34 -4.13
N PRO A 363 5.09 -11.45 -3.73
CA PRO A 363 3.71 -11.39 -4.27
C PRO A 363 3.60 -11.23 -5.79
N HIS A 364 4.48 -10.44 -6.41
CA HIS A 364 4.49 -10.26 -7.86
C HIS A 364 4.99 -11.53 -8.56
N LEU A 365 5.97 -12.25 -8.00
CA LEU A 365 6.46 -13.52 -8.58
C LEU A 365 5.38 -14.57 -8.49
N HIS A 366 4.74 -14.64 -7.33
CA HIS A 366 3.55 -15.46 -7.12
C HIS A 366 2.48 -15.15 -8.16
N GLY A 367 2.16 -13.86 -8.37
CA GLY A 367 1.20 -13.42 -9.38
C GLY A 367 1.57 -13.87 -10.80
N ILE A 368 2.84 -13.76 -11.19
CA ILE A 368 3.32 -14.22 -12.51
C ILE A 368 3.18 -15.75 -12.63
N PHE A 369 3.69 -16.51 -11.65
CA PHE A 369 3.62 -17.96 -11.70
C PHE A 369 2.18 -18.47 -11.68
N MET A 370 1.31 -17.88 -10.86
CA MET A 370 -0.11 -18.24 -10.81
C MET A 370 -0.87 -17.79 -12.05
N GLY A 371 -0.54 -16.64 -12.64
CA GLY A 371 -1.12 -16.18 -13.91
C GLY A 371 -0.75 -17.11 -15.07
N LEU A 372 0.51 -17.52 -15.19
CA LEU A 372 0.96 -18.48 -16.20
C LEU A 372 0.32 -19.86 -15.98
N ALA A 373 0.24 -20.33 -14.73
CA ALA A 373 -0.34 -21.62 -14.39
C ALA A 373 -1.86 -21.66 -14.60
N TRP A 374 -2.61 -20.89 -13.81
CA TRP A 374 -4.07 -20.92 -13.74
C TRP A 374 -4.77 -20.06 -14.78
N GLY A 375 -4.10 -19.04 -15.30
CA GLY A 375 -4.63 -18.18 -16.34
C GLY A 375 -4.39 -18.70 -17.76
N ILE A 376 -3.31 -19.46 -17.98
CA ILE A 376 -2.90 -19.88 -19.33
C ILE A 376 -2.77 -21.40 -19.44
N LEU A 377 -1.80 -22.03 -18.77
CA LEU A 377 -1.45 -23.43 -19.03
C LEU A 377 -2.56 -24.41 -18.67
N LEU A 378 -3.14 -24.30 -17.47
CA LEU A 378 -4.20 -25.23 -17.01
C LEU A 378 -5.49 -25.04 -17.83
N GLN A 379 -5.79 -23.81 -18.24
CA GLN A 379 -6.90 -23.47 -19.14
C GLN A 379 -6.68 -24.06 -20.53
N ALA A 380 -5.48 -23.88 -21.09
CA ALA A 380 -5.11 -24.43 -22.39
C ALA A 380 -5.18 -25.97 -22.38
N GLY A 381 -4.65 -26.61 -21.33
CA GLY A 381 -4.71 -28.07 -21.18
C GLY A 381 -6.15 -28.59 -21.17
N TRP A 382 -7.07 -27.93 -20.46
CA TRP A 382 -8.50 -28.27 -20.50
C TRP A 382 -9.10 -28.08 -21.90
N PHE A 383 -8.82 -26.94 -22.54
CA PHE A 383 -9.30 -26.61 -23.88
C PHE A 383 -8.86 -27.63 -24.93
N ILE A 384 -7.59 -28.03 -24.90
CA ILE A 384 -7.00 -29.06 -25.79
C ILE A 384 -7.69 -30.41 -25.59
N ALA A 385 -7.85 -30.86 -24.34
CA ALA A 385 -8.50 -32.12 -24.03
C ALA A 385 -9.99 -32.14 -24.44
N ARG A 386 -10.64 -30.98 -24.51
CA ARG A 386 -12.03 -30.84 -24.91
C ARG A 386 -12.23 -30.85 -26.43
N TYR A 387 -11.43 -30.08 -27.17
CA TYR A 387 -11.71 -29.78 -28.58
C TYR A 387 -10.74 -30.44 -29.58
N PHE A 388 -9.54 -30.82 -29.17
CA PHE A 388 -8.50 -31.31 -30.07
C PHE A 388 -8.31 -32.83 -30.06
N LYS A 389 -9.31 -33.59 -29.54
CA LYS A 389 -9.24 -35.07 -29.46
C LYS A 389 -9.02 -35.79 -30.80
N ARG A 390 -9.22 -35.12 -31.94
CA ARG A 390 -8.95 -35.65 -33.28
C ARG A 390 -7.45 -35.69 -33.61
N SER A 391 -6.61 -34.90 -32.94
CA SER A 391 -5.15 -34.90 -33.14
C SER A 391 -4.51 -36.02 -32.34
N THR A 392 -3.56 -36.78 -32.90
CA THR A 392 -2.83 -37.83 -32.15
C THR A 392 -2.01 -37.29 -30.98
N THR A 393 -1.67 -36.01 -30.98
CA THR A 393 -0.81 -35.38 -29.96
C THR A 393 -1.58 -34.75 -28.80
N TRP A 394 -2.92 -34.72 -28.85
CA TRP A 394 -3.75 -33.99 -27.87
C TRP A 394 -3.46 -34.40 -26.42
N PHE A 395 -3.23 -35.70 -26.19
CA PHE A 395 -3.05 -36.24 -24.85
C PHE A 395 -1.71 -35.83 -24.25
N ASN A 396 -0.64 -35.85 -25.06
CA ASN A 396 0.68 -35.40 -24.65
C ASN A 396 0.68 -33.89 -24.37
N LEU A 397 0.01 -33.10 -25.22
CA LEU A 397 -0.06 -31.65 -25.03
C LEU A 397 -0.90 -31.28 -23.80
N HIS A 398 -2.04 -31.94 -23.59
CA HIS A 398 -2.83 -31.81 -22.36
C HIS A 398 -1.95 -32.11 -21.14
N ARG A 399 -1.28 -33.27 -21.12
CA ARG A 399 -0.42 -33.68 -20.01
C ARG A 399 0.70 -32.67 -19.74
N ALA A 400 1.37 -32.19 -20.79
CA ALA A 400 2.43 -31.20 -20.66
C ALA A 400 1.91 -29.91 -20.02
N CYS A 401 0.79 -29.35 -20.53
CA CYS A 401 0.17 -28.16 -19.95
C CYS A 401 -0.23 -28.35 -18.48
N GLN A 402 -0.85 -29.48 -18.14
CA GLN A 402 -1.28 -29.77 -16.77
C GLN A 402 -0.10 -29.88 -15.80
N ILE A 403 0.93 -30.66 -16.15
CA ILE A 403 2.10 -30.84 -15.29
C ILE A 403 2.84 -29.52 -15.12
N SER A 404 3.13 -28.78 -16.20
CA SER A 404 3.81 -27.49 -16.12
C SER A 404 3.02 -26.47 -15.29
N GLY A 405 1.69 -26.41 -15.47
CA GLY A 405 0.84 -25.52 -14.67
C GLY A 405 0.85 -25.86 -13.18
N LEU A 406 0.81 -27.14 -12.82
CA LEU A 406 0.88 -27.56 -11.40
C LEU A 406 2.26 -27.28 -10.79
N VAL A 407 3.36 -27.53 -11.52
CA VAL A 407 4.72 -27.21 -11.04
C VAL A 407 4.87 -25.71 -10.78
N LEU A 408 4.44 -24.86 -11.72
CA LEU A 408 4.46 -23.40 -11.53
C LEU A 408 3.58 -22.97 -10.34
N SER A 409 2.46 -23.64 -10.11
CA SER A 409 1.59 -23.35 -8.96
C SER A 409 2.28 -23.66 -7.63
N ILE A 410 2.98 -24.80 -7.53
CA ILE A 410 3.73 -25.17 -6.33
C ILE A 410 4.87 -24.18 -6.09
N VAL A 411 5.63 -23.82 -7.14
CA VAL A 411 6.70 -22.83 -7.05
C VAL A 411 6.15 -21.47 -6.64
N GLY A 412 5.06 -21.01 -7.26
CA GLY A 412 4.40 -19.75 -6.91
C GLY A 412 3.92 -19.70 -5.47
N LEU A 413 3.40 -20.80 -4.93
CA LEU A 413 3.02 -20.91 -3.52
C LEU A 413 4.26 -20.89 -2.61
N ALA A 414 5.30 -21.65 -2.93
CA ALA A 414 6.53 -21.66 -2.14
C ALA A 414 7.19 -20.26 -2.06
N VAL A 415 7.23 -19.54 -3.18
CA VAL A 415 7.76 -18.18 -3.28
C VAL A 415 7.01 -17.21 -2.38
N VAL A 416 5.67 -17.24 -2.37
CA VAL A 416 4.90 -16.31 -1.53
C VAL A 416 5.03 -16.64 -0.04
N MET A 417 5.16 -17.92 0.31
CA MET A 417 5.39 -18.36 1.69
C MET A 417 6.77 -17.95 2.19
N ALA A 418 7.80 -18.09 1.35
CA ALA A 418 9.16 -17.62 1.65
C ALA A 418 9.22 -16.09 1.86
N GLY A 419 8.31 -15.35 1.23
CA GLY A 419 8.14 -13.90 1.42
C GLY A 419 7.49 -13.48 2.75
N GLY A 420 7.26 -14.40 3.69
CA GLY A 420 6.78 -14.08 5.04
C GLY A 420 5.26 -13.99 5.18
N VAL A 421 4.48 -14.50 4.22
CA VAL A 421 3.02 -14.57 4.35
C VAL A 421 2.64 -15.49 5.52
N LYS A 422 2.00 -14.90 6.52
CA LYS A 422 1.57 -15.62 7.73
C LYS A 422 0.44 -16.59 7.42
N PRO A 423 0.36 -17.75 8.10
CA PRO A 423 -0.74 -18.71 7.94
C PRO A 423 -2.14 -18.11 8.12
N SER A 424 -2.27 -17.05 8.92
CA SER A 424 -3.52 -16.29 9.08
C SER A 424 -4.06 -15.69 7.77
N ASN A 425 -3.20 -15.48 6.78
CA ASN A 425 -3.57 -14.93 5.47
C ASN A 425 -4.10 -16.02 4.51
N LEU A 426 -3.97 -17.30 4.86
CA LEU A 426 -4.49 -18.42 4.06
C LEU A 426 -6.00 -18.62 4.21
N GLY A 427 -6.61 -18.08 5.26
CA GLY A 427 -8.07 -18.09 5.49
C GLY A 427 -8.84 -16.97 4.77
N PHE A 428 -8.15 -16.08 4.05
CA PHE A 428 -8.76 -15.01 3.25
C PHE A 428 -9.32 -15.56 1.93
N SER A 429 -10.30 -14.89 1.31
CA SER A 429 -10.99 -15.38 0.10
C SER A 429 -10.04 -15.81 -1.01
N HIS A 430 -8.99 -15.03 -1.32
CA HIS A 430 -8.00 -15.41 -2.33
C HIS A 430 -7.15 -16.63 -1.94
N GLY A 431 -6.69 -16.67 -0.68
CA GLY A 431 -5.91 -17.80 -0.16
C GLY A 431 -6.74 -19.08 -0.12
N ALA A 432 -7.97 -19.01 0.39
CA ALA A 432 -8.88 -20.14 0.51
C ALA A 432 -9.32 -20.70 -0.85
N ILE A 433 -9.71 -19.82 -1.79
CA ILE A 433 -10.07 -20.23 -3.16
C ILE A 433 -8.81 -20.81 -3.86
N GLY A 434 -7.66 -20.16 -3.73
CA GLY A 434 -6.40 -20.61 -4.32
C GLY A 434 -5.95 -21.99 -3.82
N LEU A 435 -5.99 -22.22 -2.51
CA LEU A 435 -5.66 -23.52 -1.92
C LEU A 435 -6.68 -24.60 -2.31
N THR A 436 -7.97 -24.25 -2.41
CA THR A 436 -9.00 -25.18 -2.88
C THR A 436 -8.76 -25.57 -4.34
N ALA A 437 -8.49 -24.59 -5.21
CA ALA A 437 -8.16 -24.84 -6.61
C ALA A 437 -6.89 -25.70 -6.75
N LEU A 438 -5.83 -25.37 -6.00
CA LEU A 438 -4.59 -26.14 -5.99
C LEU A 438 -4.80 -27.57 -5.50
N GLY A 439 -5.57 -27.77 -4.42
CA GLY A 439 -5.93 -29.09 -3.92
C GLY A 439 -6.66 -29.92 -4.98
N LEU A 440 -7.69 -29.36 -5.61
CA LEU A 440 -8.41 -30.02 -6.71
C LEU A 440 -7.49 -30.33 -7.91
N GLY A 441 -6.55 -29.44 -8.21
CA GLY A 441 -5.56 -29.59 -9.28
C GLY A 441 -4.56 -30.71 -9.02
N LEU A 442 -3.98 -30.78 -7.81
CA LEU A 442 -3.04 -31.83 -7.41
C LEU A 442 -3.71 -33.20 -7.28
N LEU A 443 -5.00 -33.24 -6.96
CA LEU A 443 -5.78 -34.47 -6.96
C LEU A 443 -6.04 -35.01 -8.39
N GLN A 444 -5.95 -34.19 -9.44
CA GLN A 444 -6.15 -34.66 -10.82
C GLN A 444 -5.12 -35.72 -11.27
N PRO A 445 -3.80 -35.50 -11.18
CA PRO A 445 -2.81 -36.50 -11.56
C PRO A 445 -2.85 -37.74 -10.67
N LEU A 446 -3.12 -37.58 -9.37
CA LEU A 446 -3.32 -38.71 -8.44
C LEU A 446 -4.52 -39.56 -8.86
N ASN A 447 -5.66 -38.92 -9.15
CA ASN A 447 -6.85 -39.60 -9.67
C ASN A 447 -6.56 -40.26 -11.04
N ALA A 448 -5.78 -39.61 -11.90
CA ALA A 448 -5.41 -40.15 -13.22
C ALA A 448 -4.48 -41.36 -13.17
N PHE A 449 -3.73 -41.54 -12.08
CA PHE A 449 -2.95 -42.75 -11.86
C PHE A 449 -3.83 -44.00 -11.69
N PHE A 450 -4.99 -43.85 -11.03
CA PHE A 450 -5.96 -44.94 -10.83
C PHE A 450 -6.97 -45.08 -11.98
N ARG A 451 -6.63 -44.58 -13.17
CA ARG A 451 -7.53 -44.55 -14.32
C ARG A 451 -7.93 -45.97 -14.75
N PRO A 452 -9.21 -46.36 -14.64
CA PRO A 452 -9.69 -47.68 -15.10
C PRO A 452 -9.56 -47.83 -16.62
N HIS A 453 -9.33 -49.05 -17.10
CA HIS A 453 -9.32 -49.36 -18.53
C HIS A 453 -10.73 -49.19 -19.14
N LYS A 454 -10.79 -49.09 -20.48
CA LYS A 454 -12.08 -48.98 -21.18
C LYS A 454 -12.89 -50.25 -20.95
N GLY A 455 -14.17 -50.11 -20.62
CA GLY A 455 -15.09 -51.23 -20.37
C GLY A 455 -15.19 -51.67 -18.90
N GLU A 456 -14.35 -51.14 -18.00
CA GLU A 456 -14.41 -51.48 -16.57
C GLU A 456 -15.54 -50.75 -15.83
N ARG A 457 -16.11 -51.38 -14.79
CA ARG A 457 -17.30 -50.88 -14.07
C ARG A 457 -17.18 -49.44 -13.55
N TRP A 458 -15.98 -49.06 -13.11
CA TRP A 458 -15.70 -47.78 -12.47
C TRP A 458 -15.27 -46.68 -13.46
N ARG A 459 -15.12 -47.02 -14.75
CA ARG A 459 -14.63 -46.10 -15.78
C ARG A 459 -15.50 -44.85 -15.89
N MET A 460 -16.82 -45.02 -15.85
CA MET A 460 -17.77 -43.93 -16.01
C MET A 460 -17.76 -42.98 -14.81
N GLN A 461 -17.73 -43.50 -13.58
CA GLN A 461 -17.65 -42.69 -12.36
C GLN A 461 -16.33 -41.94 -12.29
N TRP A 462 -15.21 -42.61 -12.65
CA TRP A 462 -13.91 -41.97 -12.75
C TRP A 462 -13.92 -40.82 -13.77
N GLU A 463 -14.50 -41.03 -14.96
CA GLU A 463 -14.60 -40.00 -15.99
C GLU A 463 -15.41 -38.80 -15.50
N TRP A 464 -16.56 -39.04 -14.87
CA TRP A 464 -17.39 -37.99 -14.30
C TRP A 464 -16.65 -37.21 -13.22
N LEU A 465 -15.98 -37.90 -12.28
CA LEU A 465 -15.23 -37.28 -11.19
C LEU A 465 -14.07 -36.42 -11.73
N HIS A 466 -13.25 -36.99 -12.61
CA HIS A 466 -12.10 -36.30 -13.22
C HIS A 466 -12.54 -35.06 -14.02
N LEU A 467 -13.58 -35.20 -14.84
CA LEU A 467 -14.09 -34.08 -15.64
C LEU A 467 -14.71 -32.98 -14.77
N THR A 468 -15.50 -33.34 -13.76
CA THR A 468 -16.22 -32.36 -12.94
C THR A 468 -15.27 -31.62 -12.02
N THR A 469 -14.41 -32.33 -11.29
CA THR A 469 -13.43 -31.71 -10.39
C THR A 469 -12.38 -30.90 -11.16
N GLY A 470 -11.95 -31.37 -12.33
CA GLY A 470 -11.05 -30.62 -13.20
C GLY A 470 -11.66 -29.32 -13.73
N ARG A 471 -12.95 -29.33 -14.11
CA ARG A 471 -13.69 -28.12 -14.51
C ARG A 471 -13.84 -27.13 -13.37
N CYS A 472 -14.19 -27.60 -12.17
CA CYS A 472 -14.26 -26.75 -10.98
C CYS A 472 -12.90 -26.10 -10.70
N ALA A 473 -11.80 -26.86 -10.78
CA ALA A 473 -10.46 -26.34 -10.55
C ALA A 473 -10.10 -25.20 -11.50
N VAL A 474 -10.33 -25.36 -12.81
CA VAL A 474 -9.98 -24.31 -13.80
C VAL A 474 -10.86 -23.06 -13.66
N VAL A 475 -12.14 -23.19 -13.30
CA VAL A 475 -13.03 -22.04 -13.04
C VAL A 475 -12.60 -21.30 -11.77
N LEU A 476 -12.36 -22.02 -10.67
CA LEU A 476 -11.86 -21.43 -9.43
C LEU A 476 -10.50 -20.77 -9.64
N GLY A 477 -9.61 -21.39 -10.42
CA GLY A 477 -8.32 -20.82 -10.79
C GLY A 477 -8.44 -19.50 -11.54
N ALA A 478 -9.28 -19.44 -12.58
CA ALA A 478 -9.51 -18.19 -13.33
C ALA A 478 -10.10 -17.09 -12.43
N ALA A 479 -11.10 -17.42 -11.61
CA ALA A 479 -11.69 -16.47 -10.66
C ALA A 479 -10.66 -16.00 -9.64
N ASN A 480 -9.79 -16.89 -9.16
CA ASN A 480 -8.75 -16.55 -8.20
C ASN A 480 -7.64 -15.70 -8.80
N VAL A 481 -7.31 -15.88 -10.09
CA VAL A 481 -6.40 -14.99 -10.82
C VAL A 481 -7.04 -13.61 -10.97
N SER A 482 -8.32 -13.51 -11.35
CA SER A 482 -9.03 -12.22 -11.38
C SER A 482 -8.98 -11.51 -10.03
N LEU A 483 -9.28 -12.24 -8.94
CA LEU A 483 -9.17 -11.70 -7.59
C LEU A 483 -7.72 -11.30 -7.25
N GLY A 484 -6.74 -12.12 -7.59
CA GLY A 484 -5.31 -11.83 -7.38
C GLY A 484 -4.85 -10.58 -8.13
N THR A 485 -5.29 -10.36 -9.37
CA THR A 485 -4.97 -9.15 -10.15
C THR A 485 -5.57 -7.88 -9.54
N PHE A 486 -6.72 -7.98 -8.86
CA PHE A 486 -7.28 -6.88 -8.09
C PHE A 486 -6.48 -6.62 -6.80
N LEU A 487 -6.09 -7.67 -6.10
CA LEU A 487 -5.39 -7.57 -4.80
C LEU A 487 -3.94 -7.11 -4.91
N VAL A 488 -3.24 -7.50 -5.99
CA VAL A 488 -1.85 -7.08 -6.21
C VAL A 488 -1.73 -5.61 -6.62
N GLN A 489 -2.87 -4.95 -6.89
CA GLN A 489 -2.95 -3.53 -7.30
C GLN A 489 -1.93 -3.18 -8.40
N GLY A 490 -1.75 -4.09 -9.35
CA GLY A 490 -0.84 -3.88 -10.47
C GLY A 490 -1.32 -2.74 -11.37
N PRO A 491 -0.46 -2.25 -12.29
CA PRO A 491 -0.86 -1.25 -13.27
C PRO A 491 -2.19 -1.63 -13.93
N TYR A 492 -3.08 -0.65 -14.16
CA TYR A 492 -4.37 -0.91 -14.83
C TYR A 492 -4.22 -1.70 -16.13
N ALA A 493 -3.09 -1.53 -16.84
CA ALA A 493 -2.73 -2.33 -18.00
C ALA A 493 -2.74 -3.84 -17.75
N VAL A 494 -2.24 -4.33 -16.60
CA VAL A 494 -2.24 -5.76 -16.24
C VAL A 494 -3.66 -6.25 -15.98
N TRP A 495 -4.45 -5.48 -15.22
CA TRP A 495 -5.84 -5.82 -14.93
C TRP A 495 -6.69 -5.85 -16.20
N ILE A 496 -6.56 -4.85 -17.06
CA ILE A 496 -7.23 -4.76 -18.36
C ILE A 496 -6.77 -5.92 -19.25
N SER A 497 -5.46 -6.17 -19.37
CA SER A 497 -4.91 -7.24 -20.21
C SER A 497 -5.43 -8.61 -19.80
N TRP A 498 -5.49 -8.89 -18.49
CA TRP A 498 -6.05 -10.13 -17.97
C TRP A 498 -7.53 -10.30 -18.35
N HIS A 499 -8.37 -9.27 -18.15
CA HIS A 499 -9.79 -9.37 -18.46
C HIS A 499 -10.08 -9.40 -19.98
N VAL A 500 -9.26 -8.73 -20.79
CA VAL A 500 -9.30 -8.86 -22.25
C VAL A 500 -8.92 -10.28 -22.67
N LEU A 501 -7.85 -10.85 -22.13
CA LEU A 501 -7.43 -12.21 -22.42
C LEU A 501 -8.49 -13.24 -22.00
N LEU A 502 -9.05 -13.08 -20.79
CA LEU A 502 -10.14 -13.92 -20.29
C LEU A 502 -11.39 -13.81 -21.18
N GLY A 503 -11.77 -12.58 -21.56
CA GLY A 503 -12.91 -12.34 -22.44
C GLY A 503 -12.74 -12.98 -23.81
N VAL A 504 -11.57 -12.81 -24.44
CA VAL A 504 -11.23 -13.46 -25.72
C VAL A 504 -11.26 -14.98 -25.58
N PHE A 505 -10.68 -15.53 -24.51
CA PHE A 505 -10.69 -16.97 -24.25
C PHE A 505 -12.12 -17.51 -24.12
N VAL A 506 -13.00 -16.83 -23.38
CA VAL A 506 -14.42 -17.19 -23.24
C VAL A 506 -15.13 -17.16 -24.61
N ILE A 507 -14.90 -16.13 -25.43
CA ILE A 507 -15.46 -16.05 -26.78
C ILE A 507 -15.00 -17.22 -27.64
N VAL A 508 -13.70 -17.55 -27.63
CA VAL A 508 -13.15 -18.69 -28.37
C VAL A 508 -13.77 -20.00 -27.90
N VAL A 509 -13.94 -20.20 -26.59
CA VAL A 509 -14.62 -21.37 -26.02
C VAL A 509 -16.06 -21.46 -26.51
N ILE A 510 -16.82 -20.36 -26.53
CA ILE A 510 -18.20 -20.33 -27.02
C ILE A 510 -18.25 -20.72 -28.50
N ILE A 511 -17.39 -20.14 -29.34
CA ILE A 511 -17.32 -20.46 -30.77
C ILE A 511 -17.00 -21.94 -30.97
N MET A 512 -16.01 -22.47 -30.25
CA MET A 512 -15.60 -23.86 -30.34
C MET A 512 -16.68 -24.82 -29.84
N GLU A 513 -17.39 -24.48 -28.77
CA GLU A 513 -18.51 -25.29 -28.27
C GLU A 513 -19.66 -25.31 -29.26
N VAL A 514 -20.05 -24.16 -29.85
CA VAL A 514 -21.07 -24.11 -30.91
C VAL A 514 -20.68 -24.97 -32.11
N ARG A 515 -19.43 -24.88 -32.58
CA ARG A 515 -18.92 -25.72 -33.68
C ARG A 515 -18.94 -27.20 -33.31
N HIS A 516 -18.50 -27.53 -32.11
CA HIS A 516 -18.47 -28.90 -31.62
C HIS A 516 -19.87 -29.50 -31.54
N GLN A 517 -20.85 -28.76 -31.01
CA GLN A 517 -22.25 -29.20 -30.93
C GLN A 517 -22.88 -29.36 -32.33
N ARG A 518 -22.57 -28.46 -33.28
CA ARG A 518 -23.00 -28.61 -34.67
C ARG A 518 -22.42 -29.87 -35.33
N ASP A 519 -21.14 -30.15 -35.12
CA ASP A 519 -20.49 -31.37 -35.60
C ASP A 519 -21.14 -32.64 -35.02
N LEU A 520 -21.46 -32.64 -33.72
CA LEU A 520 -22.17 -33.75 -33.07
C LEU A 520 -23.57 -33.96 -33.69
N ARG A 521 -24.34 -32.89 -33.89
CA ARG A 521 -25.66 -32.96 -34.52
C ARG A 521 -25.59 -33.44 -35.97
N ARG A 522 -24.62 -32.97 -36.74
CA ARG A 522 -24.41 -33.42 -38.14
C ARG A 522 -24.08 -34.90 -38.20
N ASN A 523 -23.27 -35.40 -37.27
CA ASN A 523 -22.91 -36.81 -37.21
C ASN A 523 -24.06 -37.69 -36.71
N ALA A 524 -24.91 -37.19 -35.81
CA ALA A 524 -26.11 -37.89 -35.36
C ALA A 524 -27.22 -37.98 -36.43
N GLY A 525 -27.29 -37.00 -37.34
CA GLY A 525 -28.26 -36.95 -38.43
C GLY A 525 -27.85 -37.67 -39.71
N ARG A 526 -26.75 -38.43 -39.72
CA ARG A 526 -26.27 -39.17 -40.90
C ARG A 526 -26.77 -40.63 -40.80
N PRO A 527 -27.71 -41.07 -41.66
CA PRO A 527 -28.08 -42.48 -41.73
C PRO A 527 -26.89 -43.26 -42.31
N ASP A 528 -26.58 -44.38 -41.68
CA ASP A 528 -25.59 -45.41 -42.06
C ASP A 528 -24.10 -45.12 -41.82
N ALA A 529 -23.64 -45.59 -40.66
CA ALA A 529 -22.47 -46.45 -40.57
C ALA A 529 -22.81 -47.69 -39.70
N ALA A 530 -23.85 -48.42 -40.13
CA ALA A 530 -23.90 -49.86 -39.90
C ALA A 530 -22.91 -50.51 -40.91
N ALA A 531 -22.10 -51.45 -40.42
CA ALA A 531 -21.17 -52.31 -41.16
C ALA A 531 -19.85 -51.70 -41.69
N ALA A 532 -18.81 -51.74 -40.85
CA ALA A 532 -17.47 -52.16 -41.27
C ALA A 532 -16.84 -52.97 -40.10
N PRO A 533 -16.24 -54.14 -40.36
CA PRO A 533 -15.91 -55.10 -39.31
C PRO A 533 -14.77 -54.60 -38.42
N ALA A 534 -14.81 -55.02 -37.16
CA ALA A 534 -13.70 -54.89 -36.23
C ALA A 534 -12.43 -55.43 -36.88
N LYS A 535 -11.40 -54.58 -37.01
CA LYS A 535 -10.03 -55.08 -37.12
C LYS A 535 -9.58 -55.42 -35.72
N ASP A 536 -9.68 -56.72 -35.41
CA ASP A 536 -8.81 -57.36 -34.45
C ASP A 536 -7.36 -57.06 -34.85
N VAL A 537 -6.63 -56.44 -33.93
CA VAL A 537 -5.18 -56.59 -33.83
C VAL A 537 -4.92 -56.90 -32.38
N ASP A 538 -5.05 -58.18 -32.07
CA ASP A 538 -4.33 -58.81 -30.99
C ASP A 538 -2.94 -59.17 -31.51
N THR A 539 -1.90 -58.61 -30.89
CA THR A 539 -0.65 -59.33 -30.62
C THR A 539 -0.07 -58.72 -29.36
N SER A 540 -0.38 -59.38 -28.25
CA SER A 540 0.55 -59.54 -27.15
C SER A 540 1.86 -60.20 -27.62
N THR A 541 2.99 -59.65 -27.19
CA THR A 541 4.12 -60.46 -26.73
C THR A 541 4.93 -59.68 -25.70
N ASP A 542 5.11 -60.37 -24.59
CA ASP A 542 5.87 -60.05 -23.40
C ASP A 542 7.39 -60.12 -23.59
N SER A 543 8.08 -59.53 -22.60
CA SER A 543 9.36 -59.94 -22.01
C SER A 543 10.72 -59.53 -22.63
N ALA A 544 11.44 -58.83 -21.75
CA ALA A 544 12.88 -58.76 -21.51
C ALA A 544 13.79 -59.84 -22.13
N GLU A 545 14.98 -59.42 -22.57
CA GLU A 545 16.25 -59.93 -21.99
C GLU A 545 17.48 -59.10 -22.41
N ALA A 546 18.46 -59.09 -21.50
CA ALA A 546 19.77 -58.49 -21.61
C ALA A 546 20.75 -59.41 -22.37
N GLY A 547 21.86 -58.87 -22.91
CA GLY A 547 22.95 -59.71 -23.42
C GLY A 547 23.98 -59.04 -24.32
N THR A 548 25.04 -58.55 -23.69
CA THR A 548 26.41 -58.24 -24.17
C THR A 548 26.99 -59.04 -25.35
N SER A 549 27.72 -58.37 -26.27
CA SER A 549 29.21 -58.40 -26.39
C SER A 549 29.77 -58.23 -27.83
N GLY A 550 30.95 -57.58 -27.91
CA GLY A 550 31.92 -57.60 -29.02
C GLY A 550 31.77 -56.47 -30.05
N GLY A 551 32.75 -55.63 -30.39
CA GLY A 551 34.18 -55.58 -30.11
C GLY A 551 34.92 -54.95 -31.30
N THR A 552 35.82 -53.99 -31.00
CA THR A 552 37.01 -53.55 -31.79
C THR A 552 36.88 -52.75 -33.10
N SER A 553 37.20 -51.45 -33.04
CA SER A 553 38.55 -50.87 -33.34
C SER A 553 38.56 -49.60 -34.21
N GLY A 554 39.37 -48.62 -33.77
CA GLY A 554 40.29 -47.89 -34.66
C GLY A 554 39.93 -46.47 -35.12
N GLY A 555 40.69 -45.47 -34.66
CA GLY A 555 41.10 -44.34 -35.52
C GLY A 555 40.72 -42.92 -35.06
N LYS A 556 41.56 -42.31 -34.23
CA LYS A 556 41.67 -40.85 -34.09
C LYS A 556 42.45 -40.27 -35.29
N ALA A 557 42.01 -39.15 -35.86
CA ALA A 557 42.90 -38.12 -36.41
C ALA A 557 42.16 -36.79 -36.57
N SER A 558 42.63 -35.77 -35.86
CA SER A 558 42.28 -34.36 -36.06
C SER A 558 43.13 -33.78 -37.18
N VAL A 559 42.52 -33.04 -38.12
CA VAL A 559 43.20 -31.96 -38.88
C VAL A 559 42.15 -30.93 -39.27
N ALA A 560 42.30 -29.69 -38.77
CA ALA A 560 41.73 -28.49 -39.37
C ALA A 560 42.74 -27.94 -40.40
N PRO A 561 42.30 -27.17 -41.41
CA PRO A 561 42.40 -25.71 -41.23
C PRO A 561 41.26 -24.91 -41.88
N ALA A 562 41.03 -23.72 -41.31
CA ALA A 562 40.30 -22.62 -41.93
C ALA A 562 41.16 -21.92 -43.02
N PRO A 563 40.52 -21.21 -43.95
CA PRO A 563 40.67 -19.74 -44.02
C PRO A 563 39.30 -19.07 -44.29
N SER A 564 38.89 -18.10 -43.48
CA SER A 564 39.14 -16.65 -43.59
C SER A 564 38.21 -15.89 -44.57
N LYS A 565 37.45 -14.96 -43.96
CA LYS A 565 37.10 -13.59 -44.38
C LYS A 565 35.84 -13.32 -45.24
N LEU A 566 34.98 -12.53 -44.59
CA LEU A 566 34.25 -11.33 -45.06
C LEU A 566 33.03 -11.55 -45.97
N ALA A 567 31.85 -11.59 -45.36
CA ALA A 567 30.87 -10.49 -45.34
C ALA A 567 29.78 -10.77 -44.28
#